data_AF-A0A8S1LIE4-F1
#
_entry.id   AF-A0A8S1LIE4-F1
#
_cell.length_a   1.000
_cell.length_b   1.000
_cell.length_c   1.000
_cell.angle_alpha   90.00
_cell.angle_beta   90.00
_cell.angle_gamma   90.00
#
_symmetry.space_group_name_H-M   'P 1'
#
loop_
_entity.id
_entity.type
_entity.pdbx_description
1 polymer ?
#
loop_
_entity_poly.entity_id
_entity_poly.type
_entity_poly.pdbx_seq_one_letter_code
_entity_poly.pdbx_strand_id
1 'polypeptide(L)'
;MNNKMVNNQKQQQCQEERIDRKQMFKDVDHSLRILTDIQLPQQMSKSIQDAYEKGEIEMKNNIFDNIIKQNIIGFSFDIYNHYIIQCILEKGLSEHKSYILRLVVENIEFLCYRKYAYKIVQSCLIQYQNNQIIQFIIDNLKKLQFDQYGNLIINTLLDTIQNDEQFAQIINKLQIDKIKYHQYGCVILINMVTYTKSNHVDSIINKLIQESIQLSKSQFSNYIIQKMLKERTIEQNKLLINEYLIPNFIELSCNKFGSNVCEIMVNKSLAYQLQNLWNLVIKQNLKLLLNNEYANYVMQKYYSHILIFNYILEEYQQSLYELNKKQLLNQNGKIVYRFVNQCNQVVQLNQYN
;
A
#
# COMPACT_ATOMS: atom_id res chain seq x y z
N MET A 1 24.92 -26.72 17.45
CA MET A 1 25.72 -26.35 16.26
C MET A 1 24.96 -26.48 14.92
N ASN A 2 23.79 -27.13 14.83
CA ASN A 2 23.11 -27.38 13.55
C ASN A 2 22.28 -26.24 12.94
N ASN A 3 21.82 -25.24 13.73
CA ASN A 3 20.98 -24.16 13.19
C ASN A 3 21.74 -23.07 12.42
N LYS A 4 23.05 -22.90 12.68
CA LYS A 4 23.88 -21.93 11.93
C LYS A 4 24.27 -22.45 10.54
N MET A 5 24.49 -23.76 10.39
CA MET A 5 24.81 -24.36 9.09
C MET A 5 23.62 -24.34 8.13
N VAL A 6 22.41 -24.63 8.61
CA VAL A 6 21.18 -24.60 7.78
C VAL A 6 20.83 -23.18 7.32
N ASN A 7 21.05 -22.16 8.16
CA ASN A 7 20.83 -20.76 7.77
C ASN A 7 21.87 -20.26 6.76
N ASN A 8 23.13 -20.67 6.86
CA ASN A 8 24.16 -20.32 5.88
C ASN A 8 23.90 -20.99 4.52
N GLN A 9 23.46 -22.25 4.51
CA GLN A 9 23.09 -22.95 3.27
C GLN A 9 21.88 -22.30 2.58
N LYS A 10 20.84 -21.90 3.33
CA LYS A 10 19.69 -21.16 2.76
C LYS A 10 20.07 -19.77 2.24
N GLN A 11 21.01 -19.08 2.89
CA GLN A 11 21.49 -17.77 2.40
C GLN A 11 22.37 -17.91 1.15
N GLN A 12 23.20 -18.95 1.07
CA GLN A 12 23.99 -19.26 -0.13
C GLN A 12 23.08 -19.64 -1.30
N GLN A 13 22.09 -20.52 -1.09
CA GLN A 13 21.15 -20.91 -2.14
C GLN A 13 20.32 -19.72 -2.66
N CYS A 14 19.92 -18.80 -1.76
CA CYS A 14 19.22 -17.57 -2.13
C CYS A 14 20.11 -16.54 -2.86
N GLN A 15 21.43 -16.56 -2.59
CA GLN A 15 22.42 -15.74 -3.31
C GLN A 15 22.75 -16.34 -4.67
N GLU A 16 22.91 -17.65 -4.79
CA GLU A 16 23.12 -18.37 -6.05
C GLU A 16 21.91 -18.20 -6.99
N GLU A 17 20.67 -18.38 -6.50
CA GLU A 17 19.47 -18.09 -7.31
C GLU A 17 19.34 -16.61 -7.71
N ARG A 18 19.91 -15.68 -6.94
CA ARG A 18 19.93 -14.25 -7.29
C ARG A 18 20.99 -13.95 -8.35
N ILE A 19 22.12 -14.65 -8.31
CA ILE A 19 23.19 -14.55 -9.30
C ILE A 19 22.75 -15.18 -10.61
N ASP A 20 22.15 -16.38 -10.57
CA ASP A 20 21.59 -17.05 -11.75
C ASP A 20 20.46 -16.24 -12.39
N ARG A 21 19.54 -15.66 -11.59
CA ARG A 21 18.54 -14.73 -12.13
C ARG A 21 19.19 -13.51 -12.79
N LYS A 22 20.19 -12.88 -12.15
CA LYS A 22 20.91 -11.74 -12.74
C LYS A 22 21.67 -12.11 -14.02
N GLN A 23 22.20 -13.32 -14.11
CA GLN A 23 22.91 -13.82 -15.29
C GLN A 23 21.91 -14.13 -16.42
N MET A 24 20.80 -14.79 -16.11
CA MET A 24 19.69 -15.03 -17.04
C MET A 24 19.07 -13.72 -17.55
N PHE A 25 18.97 -12.68 -16.70
CA PHE A 25 18.56 -11.34 -17.11
C PHE A 25 19.58 -10.64 -18.00
N LYS A 26 20.89 -10.90 -17.85
CA LYS A 26 21.94 -10.36 -18.71
C LYS A 26 21.96 -11.04 -20.09
N ASP A 27 21.72 -12.34 -20.14
CA ASP A 27 21.74 -13.10 -21.39
C ASP A 27 20.50 -12.83 -22.27
N VAL A 28 19.36 -12.47 -21.65
CA VAL A 28 18.17 -11.94 -22.34
C VAL A 28 18.33 -10.45 -22.73
N ASP A 29 19.02 -9.64 -21.92
CA ASP A 29 19.36 -8.25 -22.28
C ASP A 29 20.26 -8.17 -23.52
N HIS A 30 21.15 -9.15 -23.68
CA HIS A 30 22.10 -9.15 -24.80
C HIS A 30 21.45 -9.48 -26.15
N SER A 31 20.34 -10.22 -26.14
CA SER A 31 19.54 -10.55 -27.34
C SER A 31 18.50 -9.45 -27.67
N LEU A 32 18.10 -8.62 -26.70
CA LEU A 32 17.18 -7.49 -26.91
C LEU A 32 17.86 -6.14 -27.22
N ARG A 33 19.17 -6.02 -26.99
CA ARG A 33 19.96 -4.83 -27.39
C ARG A 33 20.00 -4.55 -28.90
N ILE A 34 19.46 -5.46 -29.72
CA ILE A 34 19.35 -5.28 -31.18
C ILE A 34 18.05 -4.53 -31.56
N LEU A 35 17.16 -4.21 -30.60
CA LEU A 35 15.88 -3.51 -30.85
C LEU A 35 15.75 -2.13 -30.15
N THR A 36 16.85 -1.49 -29.73
CA THR A 36 16.83 -0.38 -28.74
C THR A 36 17.22 1.02 -29.24
N ASP A 37 17.11 1.35 -30.52
CA ASP A 37 17.84 2.53 -31.04
C ASP A 37 17.10 3.88 -31.07
N ILE A 38 15.86 3.98 -30.59
CA ILE A 38 15.18 5.29 -30.46
C ILE A 38 14.62 5.49 -29.05
N GLN A 39 15.37 6.22 -28.22
CA GLN A 39 14.86 6.81 -26.98
C GLN A 39 14.65 8.30 -27.20
N LEU A 40 13.39 8.73 -27.27
CA LEU A 40 13.05 10.13 -27.44
C LEU A 40 13.23 10.88 -26.10
N PRO A 41 13.84 12.07 -26.08
CA PRO A 41 13.90 12.91 -24.89
C PRO A 41 12.52 13.31 -24.37
N GLN A 42 12.41 13.65 -23.09
CA GLN A 42 11.14 14.00 -22.44
C GLN A 42 10.32 15.06 -23.20
N GLN A 43 10.96 16.14 -23.67
CA GLN A 43 10.27 17.20 -24.41
C GLN A 43 9.66 16.67 -25.71
N MET A 44 10.41 15.85 -26.44
CA MET A 44 9.95 15.26 -27.69
C MET A 44 8.81 14.26 -27.46
N SER A 45 8.89 13.44 -26.40
CA SER A 45 7.78 12.56 -26.00
C SER A 45 6.50 13.36 -25.72
N LYS A 46 6.59 14.47 -24.99
CA LYS A 46 5.44 15.35 -24.73
C LYS A 46 4.89 15.98 -26.01
N SER A 47 5.76 16.51 -26.86
CA SER A 47 5.33 17.09 -28.14
C SER A 47 4.63 16.07 -29.03
N ILE A 48 5.09 14.82 -29.07
CA ILE A 48 4.43 13.74 -29.82
C ILE A 48 3.07 13.40 -29.21
N GLN A 49 2.94 13.34 -27.89
CA GLN A 49 1.65 13.13 -27.22
C GLN A 49 0.66 14.25 -27.58
N ASP A 50 1.06 15.51 -27.47
CA ASP A 50 0.24 16.68 -27.81
C ASP A 50 -0.17 16.67 -29.29
N ALA A 51 0.78 16.42 -30.19
CA ALA A 51 0.57 16.38 -31.62
C ALA A 51 -0.35 15.23 -32.03
N TYR A 52 -0.18 14.04 -31.45
CA TYR A 52 -1.02 12.89 -31.73
C TYR A 52 -2.43 13.05 -31.13
N GLU A 53 -2.55 13.67 -29.97
CA GLU A 53 -3.85 13.91 -29.33
C GLU A 53 -4.70 14.91 -30.13
N LYS A 54 -4.12 16.07 -30.46
CA LYS A 54 -4.81 17.22 -31.09
C LYS A 54 -4.81 17.18 -32.62
N GLY A 55 -3.90 16.41 -33.22
CA GLY A 55 -3.73 16.36 -34.66
C GLY A 55 -4.90 15.70 -35.37
N GLU A 56 -5.05 16.02 -36.66
CA GLU A 56 -6.02 15.36 -37.53
C GLU A 56 -5.58 13.93 -37.89
N ILE A 57 -6.48 13.16 -38.51
CA ILE A 57 -6.27 11.74 -38.83
C ILE A 57 -4.96 11.51 -39.59
N GLU A 58 -4.66 12.33 -40.60
CA GLU A 58 -3.44 12.22 -41.40
C GLU A 58 -2.17 12.40 -40.54
N MET A 59 -2.16 13.40 -39.65
CA MET A 59 -1.05 13.63 -38.73
C MET A 59 -0.87 12.46 -37.76
N LYS A 60 -1.98 11.92 -37.23
CA LYS A 60 -1.95 10.75 -36.36
C LYS A 60 -1.36 9.54 -37.08
N ASN A 61 -1.77 9.27 -38.32
CA ASN A 61 -1.23 8.19 -39.15
C ASN A 61 0.27 8.37 -39.38
N ASN A 62 0.68 9.58 -39.81
CA ASN A 62 2.09 9.89 -40.05
C ASN A 62 2.97 9.71 -38.80
N ILE A 63 2.51 10.17 -37.64
CA ILE A 63 3.22 9.96 -36.36
C ILE A 63 3.29 8.46 -36.05
N PHE A 64 2.18 7.74 -36.19
CA PHE A 64 2.13 6.33 -35.82
C PHE A 64 3.03 5.47 -36.72
N ASP A 65 2.87 5.56 -38.04
CA ASP A 65 3.59 4.72 -38.99
C ASP A 65 5.09 5.01 -39.02
N ASN A 66 5.50 6.28 -38.92
CA ASN A 66 6.91 6.66 -39.07
C ASN A 66 7.70 6.67 -37.77
N ILE A 67 7.07 6.91 -36.62
CA ILE A 67 7.78 7.10 -35.33
C ILE A 67 7.52 5.93 -34.38
N ILE A 68 6.28 5.47 -34.28
CA ILE A 68 5.83 4.66 -33.15
C ILE A 68 5.79 3.17 -33.50
N LYS A 69 5.23 2.82 -34.65
CA LYS A 69 4.83 1.45 -35.04
C LYS A 69 5.94 0.41 -34.91
N GLN A 70 7.19 0.79 -35.19
CA GLN A 70 8.34 -0.11 -35.12
C GLN A 70 8.93 -0.26 -33.70
N ASN A 71 8.60 0.63 -32.77
CA ASN A 71 9.24 0.73 -31.46
C ASN A 71 8.26 0.64 -30.27
N ILE A 72 7.03 0.16 -30.47
CA ILE A 72 5.99 0.11 -29.41
C ILE A 72 6.47 -0.59 -28.14
N ILE A 73 7.13 -1.75 -28.28
CA ILE A 73 7.64 -2.51 -27.12
C ILE A 73 8.81 -1.77 -26.47
N GLY A 74 9.76 -1.24 -27.26
CA GLY A 74 10.87 -0.43 -26.74
C GLY A 74 10.39 0.81 -25.99
N PHE A 75 9.41 1.53 -26.53
CA PHE A 75 8.82 2.72 -25.90
C PHE A 75 8.10 2.38 -24.60
N SER A 76 7.50 1.19 -24.51
CA SER A 76 6.84 0.72 -23.29
C SER A 76 7.82 0.58 -22.12
N PHE A 77 9.11 0.32 -22.37
CA PHE A 77 10.14 0.22 -21.32
C PHE A 77 10.77 1.56 -20.93
N ASP A 78 10.50 2.63 -21.66
CA ASP A 78 11.15 3.92 -21.46
C ASP A 78 10.40 4.81 -20.47
N ILE A 79 11.14 5.60 -19.68
CA ILE A 79 10.59 6.50 -18.65
C ILE A 79 9.68 7.62 -19.21
N TYR A 80 9.86 8.00 -20.48
CA TYR A 80 9.09 9.05 -21.13
C TYR A 80 8.19 8.52 -22.25
N ASN A 81 8.65 7.53 -23.02
CA ASN A 81 7.95 7.12 -24.25
C ASN A 81 6.77 6.17 -23.98
N HIS A 82 6.71 5.54 -22.79
CA HIS A 82 5.52 4.76 -22.40
C HIS A 82 4.26 5.63 -22.39
N TYR A 83 4.37 6.92 -22.07
CA TYR A 83 3.26 7.86 -22.11
C TYR A 83 2.69 8.08 -23.52
N ILE A 84 3.51 7.96 -24.57
CA ILE A 84 3.04 8.02 -25.97
C ILE A 84 2.11 6.82 -26.24
N ILE A 85 2.53 5.62 -25.80
CA ILE A 85 1.74 4.40 -25.98
C ILE A 85 0.42 4.49 -25.19
N GLN A 86 0.46 5.01 -23.96
CA GLN A 86 -0.76 5.25 -23.18
C GLN A 86 -1.68 6.26 -23.87
N CYS A 87 -1.14 7.38 -24.38
CA CYS A 87 -1.92 8.38 -25.11
C CYS A 87 -2.67 7.77 -26.30
N ILE A 88 -2.01 6.91 -27.08
CA ILE A 88 -2.66 6.23 -28.22
C ILE A 88 -3.72 5.23 -27.73
N LEU A 89 -3.41 4.43 -26.70
CA LEU A 89 -4.38 3.50 -26.11
C LEU A 89 -5.61 4.21 -25.54
N GLU A 90 -5.51 5.46 -25.10
CA GLU A 90 -6.65 6.22 -24.59
C GLU A 90 -7.39 6.95 -25.72
N LYS A 91 -6.68 7.74 -26.52
CA LYS A 91 -7.25 8.76 -27.42
C LYS A 91 -6.96 8.53 -28.91
N GLY A 92 -6.26 7.44 -29.24
CA GLY A 92 -5.88 7.12 -30.61
C GLY A 92 -6.98 6.53 -31.47
N LEU A 93 -6.63 6.38 -32.75
CA LEU A 93 -7.46 5.75 -33.76
C LEU A 93 -7.63 4.26 -33.47
N SER A 94 -8.81 3.70 -33.80
CA SER A 94 -9.15 2.29 -33.52
C SER A 94 -8.14 1.30 -34.10
N GLU A 95 -7.58 1.59 -35.27
CA GLU A 95 -6.56 0.75 -35.92
C GLU A 95 -5.25 0.74 -35.15
N HIS A 96 -4.80 1.91 -34.67
CA HIS A 96 -3.56 2.03 -33.90
C HIS A 96 -3.70 1.36 -32.53
N LYS A 97 -4.85 1.55 -31.88
CA LYS A 97 -5.22 0.88 -30.62
C LYS A 97 -5.19 -0.64 -30.78
N SER A 98 -5.83 -1.15 -31.83
CA SER A 98 -5.87 -2.59 -32.12
C SER A 98 -4.47 -3.16 -32.39
N TYR A 99 -3.63 -2.41 -33.13
CA TYR A 99 -2.25 -2.80 -33.40
C TYR A 99 -1.40 -2.88 -32.13
N ILE A 100 -1.46 -1.84 -31.27
CA ILE A 100 -0.75 -1.84 -29.98
C ILE A 100 -1.28 -2.97 -29.09
N LEU A 101 -2.60 -3.16 -29.00
CA LEU A 101 -3.19 -4.19 -28.15
C LEU A 101 -2.71 -5.59 -28.54
N ARG A 102 -2.62 -5.88 -29.84
CA ARG A 102 -2.06 -7.14 -30.34
C ARG A 102 -0.61 -7.34 -29.88
N LEU A 103 0.25 -6.32 -30.04
CA LEU A 103 1.65 -6.40 -29.60
C LEU A 103 1.77 -6.54 -28.07
N VAL A 104 0.89 -5.89 -27.31
CA VAL A 104 0.85 -6.04 -25.84
C VAL A 104 0.49 -7.48 -25.46
N VAL A 105 -0.49 -8.09 -26.12
CA VAL A 105 -0.84 -9.50 -25.89
C VAL A 105 0.33 -10.42 -26.22
N GLU A 106 0.98 -10.24 -27.37
CA GLU A 106 2.13 -11.05 -27.81
C GLU A 106 3.33 -10.96 -26.86
N ASN A 107 3.46 -9.85 -26.11
CA ASN A 107 4.60 -9.57 -25.24
C ASN A 107 4.24 -9.46 -23.75
N ILE A 108 3.03 -9.87 -23.35
CA ILE A 108 2.48 -9.61 -22.00
C ILE A 108 3.37 -10.15 -20.88
N GLU A 109 3.99 -11.31 -21.09
CA GLU A 109 4.89 -11.93 -20.11
C GLU A 109 6.07 -11.03 -19.75
N PHE A 110 6.61 -10.27 -20.70
CA PHE A 110 7.70 -9.33 -20.43
C PHE A 110 7.19 -8.01 -19.85
N LEU A 111 6.06 -7.51 -20.36
CA LEU A 111 5.53 -6.20 -19.98
C LEU A 111 5.09 -6.15 -18.51
N CYS A 112 4.55 -7.25 -17.96
CA CYS A 112 4.04 -7.28 -16.59
C CYS A 112 5.11 -7.07 -15.50
N TYR A 113 6.38 -7.39 -15.77
CA TYR A 113 7.47 -7.39 -14.78
C TYR A 113 8.49 -6.26 -15.01
N ARG A 114 8.18 -5.30 -15.88
CA ARG A 114 9.10 -4.23 -16.26
C ARG A 114 8.57 -2.88 -15.82
N LYS A 115 9.49 -2.06 -15.28
CA LYS A 115 9.22 -0.67 -14.92
C LYS A 115 8.68 0.06 -16.15
N TYR A 116 7.66 0.90 -15.95
CA TYR A 116 6.92 1.64 -16.99
C TYR A 116 6.03 0.77 -17.87
N ALA A 117 6.51 -0.37 -18.38
CA ALA A 117 5.73 -1.23 -19.26
C ALA A 117 4.48 -1.83 -18.59
N TYR A 118 4.54 -2.12 -17.29
CA TYR A 118 3.37 -2.60 -16.55
C TYR A 118 2.19 -1.61 -16.63
N LYS A 119 2.46 -0.31 -16.78
CA LYS A 119 1.43 0.73 -16.93
C LYS A 119 0.69 0.62 -18.26
N ILE A 120 1.35 0.12 -19.31
CA ILE A 120 0.70 -0.16 -20.60
C ILE A 120 -0.32 -1.28 -20.43
N VAL A 121 0.05 -2.34 -19.71
CA VAL A 121 -0.88 -3.44 -19.37
C VAL A 121 -2.06 -2.91 -18.54
N GLN A 122 -1.80 -2.04 -17.55
CA GLN A 122 -2.88 -1.39 -16.78
C GLN A 122 -3.81 -0.54 -17.67
N SER A 123 -3.26 0.28 -18.57
CA SER A 123 -4.05 1.05 -19.55
C SER A 123 -4.90 0.13 -20.42
N CYS A 124 -4.36 -1.02 -20.85
CA CYS A 124 -5.13 -1.99 -21.62
C CYS A 124 -6.28 -2.61 -20.81
N LEU A 125 -6.05 -2.94 -19.54
CA LEU A 125 -7.09 -3.45 -18.64
C LEU A 125 -8.21 -2.42 -18.46
N ILE A 126 -7.86 -1.18 -18.11
CA ILE A 126 -8.82 -0.11 -17.85
C ILE A 126 -9.71 0.16 -19.07
N GLN A 127 -9.12 0.21 -20.27
CA GLN A 127 -9.84 0.66 -21.46
C GLN A 127 -10.54 -0.44 -22.26
N TYR A 128 -10.04 -1.68 -22.23
CA TYR A 128 -10.49 -2.70 -23.17
C TYR A 128 -10.99 -3.99 -22.54
N GLN A 129 -10.70 -4.26 -21.25
CA GLN A 129 -11.05 -5.54 -20.60
C GLN A 129 -10.73 -6.76 -21.48
N ASN A 130 -9.55 -6.77 -22.12
CA ASN A 130 -9.21 -7.80 -23.10
C ASN A 130 -9.06 -9.18 -22.43
N ASN A 131 -9.83 -10.17 -22.90
CA ASN A 131 -9.89 -11.51 -22.31
C ASN A 131 -8.53 -12.23 -22.28
N GLN A 132 -7.67 -12.06 -23.29
CA GLN A 132 -6.36 -12.72 -23.31
C GLN A 132 -5.43 -12.14 -22.24
N ILE A 133 -5.46 -10.82 -22.04
CA ILE A 133 -4.71 -10.15 -20.97
C ILE A 133 -5.22 -10.60 -19.59
N ILE A 134 -6.54 -10.60 -19.40
CA ILE A 134 -7.17 -11.00 -18.14
C ILE A 134 -6.82 -12.47 -17.83
N GLN A 135 -6.98 -13.37 -18.80
CA GLN A 135 -6.68 -14.78 -18.63
C GLN A 135 -5.20 -15.02 -18.29
N PHE A 136 -4.28 -14.35 -18.98
CA PHE A 136 -2.86 -14.41 -18.67
C PHE A 136 -2.57 -14.02 -17.22
N ILE A 137 -3.18 -12.93 -16.73
CA ILE A 137 -3.01 -12.47 -15.34
C ILE A 137 -3.56 -13.51 -14.37
N ILE A 138 -4.76 -14.05 -14.63
CA ILE A 138 -5.41 -15.09 -13.81
C ILE A 138 -4.51 -16.32 -13.69
N ASP A 139 -3.90 -16.76 -14.78
CA ASP A 139 -3.03 -17.94 -14.81
C ASP A 139 -1.68 -17.69 -14.11
N ASN A 140 -1.25 -16.43 -14.06
CA ASN A 140 0.03 -16.03 -13.46
C ASN A 140 -0.08 -15.33 -12.10
N LEU A 141 -1.26 -15.30 -11.46
CA LEU A 141 -1.50 -14.63 -10.16
C LEU A 141 -0.45 -15.00 -9.11
N LYS A 142 -0.08 -16.29 -9.04
CA LYS A 142 0.87 -16.81 -8.04
C LYS A 142 2.26 -16.16 -8.14
N LYS A 143 2.69 -15.78 -9.34
CA LYS A 143 3.96 -15.08 -9.58
C LYS A 143 3.78 -13.57 -9.44
N LEU A 144 2.77 -13.02 -10.11
CA LEU A 144 2.50 -11.58 -10.17
C LEU A 144 2.27 -10.95 -8.79
N GLN A 145 1.60 -11.67 -7.86
CA GLN A 145 1.31 -11.16 -6.52
C GLN A 145 2.57 -10.88 -5.66
N PHE A 146 3.73 -11.43 -6.05
CA PHE A 146 5.01 -11.20 -5.36
C PHE A 146 5.95 -10.29 -6.14
N ASP A 147 5.55 -9.81 -7.31
CA ASP A 147 6.36 -8.89 -8.10
C ASP A 147 6.02 -7.42 -7.78
N GLN A 148 7.01 -6.53 -7.88
CA GLN A 148 6.86 -5.09 -7.58
C GLN A 148 5.92 -4.34 -8.55
N TYR A 149 5.74 -4.84 -9.77
CA TYR A 149 4.86 -4.28 -10.80
C TYR A 149 3.64 -5.17 -11.03
N GLY A 150 3.82 -6.50 -11.01
CA GLY A 150 2.75 -7.48 -11.16
C GLY A 150 1.63 -7.32 -10.12
N ASN A 151 1.95 -6.98 -8.87
CA ASN A 151 0.94 -6.71 -7.84
C ASN A 151 0.04 -5.51 -8.20
N LEU A 152 0.60 -4.50 -8.89
CA LEU A 152 -0.14 -3.31 -9.31
C LEU A 152 -1.10 -3.64 -10.46
N ILE A 153 -0.70 -4.56 -11.35
CA ILE A 153 -1.57 -5.08 -12.41
C ILE A 153 -2.73 -5.86 -11.81
N ILE A 154 -2.49 -6.71 -10.80
CA ILE A 154 -3.57 -7.42 -10.10
C ILE A 154 -4.56 -6.45 -9.48
N ASN A 155 -4.08 -5.38 -8.84
CA ASN A 155 -4.96 -4.34 -8.30
C ASN A 155 -5.81 -3.68 -9.38
N THR A 156 -5.22 -3.30 -10.51
CA THR A 156 -5.99 -2.75 -11.64
C THR A 156 -7.00 -3.76 -12.19
N LEU A 157 -6.66 -5.04 -12.23
CA LEU A 157 -7.60 -6.08 -12.64
C LEU A 157 -8.80 -6.14 -11.68
N LEU A 158 -8.54 -6.18 -10.37
CA LEU A 158 -9.60 -6.20 -9.35
C LEU A 158 -10.47 -4.94 -9.38
N ASP A 159 -9.89 -3.77 -9.66
CA ASP A 159 -10.61 -2.50 -9.76
C ASP A 159 -11.49 -2.37 -11.02
N THR A 160 -11.21 -3.17 -12.07
CA THR A 160 -11.85 -3.02 -13.38
C THR A 160 -12.81 -4.15 -13.74
N ILE A 161 -12.70 -5.31 -13.09
CA ILE A 161 -13.64 -6.42 -13.29
C ILE A 161 -15.02 -6.05 -12.76
N GLN A 162 -16.02 -6.22 -13.63
CA GLN A 162 -17.43 -6.00 -13.29
C GLN A 162 -18.18 -7.31 -12.99
N ASN A 163 -17.61 -8.46 -13.36
CA ASN A 163 -18.23 -9.76 -13.16
C ASN A 163 -17.89 -10.32 -11.77
N ASP A 164 -18.89 -10.44 -10.90
CA ASP A 164 -18.72 -10.90 -9.51
C ASP A 164 -18.15 -12.32 -9.39
N GLU A 165 -18.53 -13.24 -10.28
CA GLU A 165 -18.02 -14.62 -10.26
C GLU A 165 -16.52 -14.66 -10.61
N GLN A 166 -16.10 -13.92 -11.63
CA GLN A 166 -14.70 -13.80 -12.03
C GLN A 166 -13.87 -13.12 -10.94
N PHE A 167 -14.43 -12.07 -10.32
CA PHE A 167 -13.81 -11.40 -9.16
C PHE A 167 -13.58 -12.40 -8.01
N ALA A 168 -14.60 -13.19 -7.68
CA ALA A 168 -14.50 -14.24 -6.66
C ALA A 168 -13.45 -15.31 -7.02
N GLN A 169 -13.39 -15.73 -8.28
CA GLN A 169 -12.39 -16.70 -8.75
C GLN A 169 -10.96 -16.17 -8.58
N ILE A 170 -10.71 -14.91 -8.90
CA ILE A 170 -9.39 -14.28 -8.73
C ILE A 170 -9.02 -14.23 -7.26
N ILE A 171 -9.93 -13.75 -6.42
CA ILE A 171 -9.73 -13.69 -4.98
C ILE A 171 -9.36 -15.07 -4.41
N ASN A 172 -10.12 -16.10 -4.79
CA ASN A 172 -9.89 -17.47 -4.29
C ASN A 172 -8.55 -18.07 -4.75
N LYS A 173 -7.97 -17.58 -5.86
CA LYS A 173 -6.66 -18.02 -6.36
C LYS A 173 -5.48 -17.30 -5.68
N LEU A 174 -5.70 -16.17 -5.02
CA LEU A 174 -4.65 -15.42 -4.34
C LEU A 174 -4.17 -16.14 -3.07
N GLN A 175 -2.86 -16.10 -2.82
CA GLN A 175 -2.27 -16.77 -1.66
C GLN A 175 -2.27 -15.82 -0.45
N ILE A 176 -3.45 -15.47 0.05
CA ILE A 176 -3.68 -14.46 1.12
C ILE A 176 -2.68 -14.64 2.29
N ASP A 177 -2.50 -15.86 2.76
CA ASP A 177 -1.61 -16.16 3.89
C ASP A 177 -0.13 -15.87 3.63
N LYS A 178 0.31 -15.92 2.38
CA LYS A 178 1.68 -15.60 1.98
C LYS A 178 1.84 -14.13 1.63
N ILE A 179 0.85 -13.52 0.97
CA ILE A 179 0.97 -12.13 0.52
C ILE A 179 0.83 -11.13 1.67
N LYS A 180 0.12 -11.47 2.76
CA LYS A 180 -0.13 -10.54 3.87
C LYS A 180 1.12 -9.97 4.54
N TYR A 181 2.23 -10.70 4.54
CA TYR A 181 3.53 -10.24 5.07
C TYR A 181 4.55 -9.85 3.99
N HIS A 182 4.19 -9.99 2.71
CA HIS A 182 5.09 -9.71 1.60
C HIS A 182 5.05 -8.23 1.20
N GLN A 183 6.22 -7.60 1.01
CA GLN A 183 6.35 -6.15 0.72
C GLN A 183 5.51 -5.64 -0.46
N TYR A 184 5.31 -6.47 -1.49
CA TYR A 184 4.47 -6.12 -2.65
C TYR A 184 3.10 -6.80 -2.59
N GLY A 185 3.02 -7.95 -1.93
CA GLY A 185 1.78 -8.74 -1.90
C GLY A 185 0.74 -8.12 -0.97
N CYS A 186 1.18 -7.50 0.13
CA CYS A 186 0.28 -6.84 1.05
C CYS A 186 -0.44 -5.64 0.42
N VAL A 187 0.12 -5.04 -0.64
CA VAL A 187 -0.52 -3.95 -1.39
C VAL A 187 -1.85 -4.39 -1.98
N ILE A 188 -1.95 -5.64 -2.43
CA ILE A 188 -3.20 -6.22 -2.92
C ILE A 188 -4.24 -6.22 -1.81
N LEU A 189 -3.86 -6.65 -0.60
CA LEU A 189 -4.78 -6.66 0.55
C LEU A 189 -5.14 -5.24 1.02
N ILE A 190 -4.20 -4.29 0.98
CA ILE A 190 -4.47 -2.89 1.32
C ILE A 190 -5.54 -2.31 0.38
N ASN A 191 -5.43 -2.57 -0.92
CA ASN A 191 -6.44 -2.12 -1.88
C ASN A 191 -7.77 -2.86 -1.65
N MET A 192 -7.74 -4.17 -1.38
CA MET A 192 -8.96 -4.94 -1.13
C MET A 192 -9.83 -4.41 0.01
N VAL A 193 -9.25 -3.72 0.99
CA VAL A 193 -10.01 -3.12 2.11
C VAL A 193 -11.12 -2.18 1.61
N THR A 194 -10.93 -1.51 0.45
CA THR A 194 -11.89 -0.54 -0.12
C THR A 194 -13.18 -1.20 -0.65
N TYR A 195 -13.16 -2.51 -0.95
CA TYR A 195 -14.33 -3.23 -1.50
C TYR A 195 -15.32 -3.60 -0.39
N THR A 196 -16.05 -2.59 0.12
CA THR A 196 -16.97 -2.74 1.27
C THR A 196 -18.28 -3.46 0.99
N LYS A 197 -18.60 -3.73 -0.28
CA LYS A 197 -19.85 -4.40 -0.70
C LYS A 197 -19.64 -5.86 -1.13
N SER A 198 -18.43 -6.40 -1.02
CA SER A 198 -18.10 -7.75 -1.48
C SER A 198 -18.04 -8.74 -0.32
N ASN A 199 -18.96 -9.70 -0.29
CA ASN A 199 -18.99 -10.78 0.70
C ASN A 199 -17.70 -11.63 0.70
N HIS A 200 -17.07 -11.80 -0.48
CA HIS A 200 -15.80 -12.51 -0.61
C HIS A 200 -14.67 -11.79 0.13
N VAL A 201 -14.65 -10.45 0.03
CA VAL A 201 -13.67 -9.62 0.73
C VAL A 201 -13.95 -9.62 2.23
N ASP A 202 -15.21 -9.59 2.65
CA ASP A 202 -15.57 -9.61 4.08
C ASP A 202 -15.04 -10.84 4.82
N SER A 203 -15.06 -12.01 4.19
CA SER A 203 -14.44 -13.22 4.77
C SER A 203 -12.94 -13.04 4.99
N ILE A 204 -12.23 -12.37 4.08
CA ILE A 204 -10.80 -12.09 4.20
C ILE A 204 -10.55 -11.06 5.29
N ILE A 205 -11.35 -9.99 5.32
CA ILE A 205 -11.28 -8.95 6.36
C ILE A 205 -11.46 -9.56 7.75
N ASN A 206 -12.43 -10.44 7.93
CA ASN A 206 -12.65 -11.10 9.24
C ASN A 206 -11.44 -11.94 9.66
N LYS A 207 -10.78 -12.65 8.72
CA LYS A 207 -9.52 -13.36 9.00
C LYS A 207 -8.40 -12.40 9.39
N LEU A 208 -8.28 -11.26 8.69
CA LEU A 208 -7.28 -10.23 9.01
C LEU A 208 -7.54 -9.56 10.37
N ILE A 209 -8.80 -9.41 10.79
CA ILE A 209 -9.14 -8.94 12.14
C ILE A 209 -8.61 -9.91 13.20
N GLN A 210 -8.81 -11.21 13.02
CA GLN A 210 -8.33 -12.25 13.94
C GLN A 210 -6.81 -12.26 14.09
N GLU A 211 -6.08 -11.91 13.04
CA GLU A 211 -4.61 -11.85 13.02
C GLU A 211 -4.04 -10.44 13.26
N SER A 212 -4.91 -9.47 13.60
CA SER A 212 -4.58 -8.05 13.57
C SER A 212 -3.38 -7.66 14.44
N ILE A 213 -3.17 -8.35 15.57
CA ILE A 213 -2.06 -8.08 16.49
C ILE A 213 -0.70 -8.29 15.79
N GLN A 214 -0.53 -9.42 15.09
CA GLN A 214 0.73 -9.72 14.39
C GLN A 214 0.89 -8.84 13.15
N LEU A 215 -0.20 -8.58 12.42
CA LEU A 215 -0.19 -7.70 11.26
C LEU A 215 0.20 -6.26 11.65
N SER A 216 -0.27 -5.76 12.79
CA SER A 216 0.01 -4.41 13.28
C SER A 216 1.49 -4.19 13.62
N LYS A 217 2.20 -5.25 14.03
CA LYS A 217 3.64 -5.21 14.35
C LYS A 217 4.54 -5.44 13.14
N SER A 218 3.98 -5.72 11.97
CA SER A 218 4.73 -5.99 10.73
C SER A 218 5.12 -4.68 10.02
N GLN A 219 6.33 -4.62 9.47
CA GLN A 219 6.83 -3.45 8.72
C GLN A 219 5.98 -3.09 7.49
N PHE A 220 5.28 -4.07 6.90
CA PHE A 220 4.43 -3.87 5.71
C PHE A 220 2.94 -4.06 6.02
N SER A 221 2.60 -5.07 6.83
CA SER A 221 1.20 -5.44 7.05
C SER A 221 0.44 -4.48 7.96
N ASN A 222 1.15 -3.64 8.74
CA ASN A 222 0.52 -2.65 9.60
C ASN A 222 -0.36 -1.68 8.78
N TYR A 223 0.00 -1.41 7.52
CA TYR A 223 -0.79 -0.58 6.62
C TYR A 223 -2.16 -1.19 6.27
N ILE A 224 -2.29 -2.53 6.29
CA ILE A 224 -3.59 -3.20 6.12
C ILE A 224 -4.52 -2.80 7.27
N ILE A 225 -4.04 -2.90 8.53
CA ILE A 225 -4.85 -2.57 9.71
C ILE A 225 -5.16 -1.08 9.77
N GLN A 226 -4.20 -0.21 9.43
CA GLN A 226 -4.45 1.23 9.33
C GLN A 226 -5.52 1.57 8.29
N LYS A 227 -5.49 0.92 7.12
CA LYS A 227 -6.49 1.10 6.07
C LYS A 227 -7.85 0.59 6.55
N MET A 228 -7.89 -0.55 7.25
CA MET A 228 -9.12 -1.10 7.81
C MET A 228 -9.80 -0.12 8.77
N LEU A 229 -9.04 0.42 9.72
CA LEU A 229 -9.55 1.42 10.67
C LEU A 229 -10.10 2.69 9.98
N LYS A 230 -9.62 3.02 8.77
CA LYS A 230 -10.06 4.21 8.03
C LYS A 230 -11.31 3.97 7.18
N GLU A 231 -11.48 2.77 6.62
CA GLU A 231 -12.40 2.53 5.50
C GLU A 231 -13.40 1.40 5.72
N ARG A 232 -13.17 0.51 6.70
CA ARG A 232 -14.14 -0.54 7.01
C ARG A 232 -15.32 -0.01 7.81
N THR A 233 -16.36 -0.84 7.83
CA THR A 233 -17.61 -0.55 8.51
C THR A 233 -17.39 -0.31 10.00
N ILE A 234 -18.29 0.45 10.62
CA ILE A 234 -18.25 0.73 12.06
C ILE A 234 -18.26 -0.58 12.86
N GLU A 235 -19.03 -1.59 12.44
CA GLU A 235 -19.11 -2.87 13.15
C GLU A 235 -17.81 -3.68 13.09
N GLN A 236 -17.17 -3.74 11.91
CA GLN A 236 -15.85 -4.38 11.78
C GLN A 236 -14.79 -3.64 12.58
N ASN A 237 -14.83 -2.30 12.59
CA ASN A 237 -13.92 -1.50 13.40
C ASN A 237 -14.18 -1.66 14.90
N LYS A 238 -15.44 -1.75 15.34
CA LYS A 238 -15.77 -2.06 16.74
C LYS A 238 -15.19 -3.41 17.15
N LEU A 239 -15.38 -4.45 16.34
CA LEU A 239 -14.81 -5.78 16.60
C LEU A 239 -13.27 -5.72 16.70
N LEU A 240 -12.62 -5.13 15.71
CA LEU A 240 -11.16 -4.96 15.68
C LEU A 240 -10.64 -4.21 16.91
N ILE A 241 -11.25 -3.07 17.24
CA ILE A 241 -10.81 -2.20 18.33
C ILE A 241 -11.05 -2.86 19.69
N ASN A 242 -12.27 -3.35 19.94
CA ASN A 242 -12.68 -3.82 21.26
C ASN A 242 -12.02 -5.17 21.61
N GLU A 243 -12.00 -6.11 20.67
CA GLU A 243 -11.53 -7.47 20.96
C GLU A 243 -10.03 -7.64 20.79
N TYR A 244 -9.39 -6.85 19.92
CA TYR A 244 -7.97 -7.05 19.58
C TYR A 244 -7.09 -5.87 19.97
N LEU A 245 -7.42 -4.64 19.56
CA LEU A 245 -6.49 -3.52 19.72
C LEU A 245 -6.46 -2.97 21.16
N ILE A 246 -7.60 -2.80 21.84
CA ILE A 246 -7.64 -2.33 23.24
C ILE A 246 -6.90 -3.31 24.17
N PRO A 247 -7.19 -4.63 24.16
CA PRO A 247 -6.51 -5.57 25.06
C PRO A 247 -5.00 -5.65 24.86
N ASN A 248 -4.51 -5.36 23.65
CA ASN A 248 -3.10 -5.42 23.28
C ASN A 248 -2.46 -4.03 23.12
N PHE A 249 -3.12 -2.97 23.61
CA PHE A 249 -2.72 -1.59 23.31
C PHE A 249 -1.31 -1.25 23.79
N ILE A 250 -0.87 -1.79 24.94
CA ILE A 250 0.48 -1.53 25.46
C ILE A 250 1.53 -2.14 24.53
N GLU A 251 1.36 -3.41 24.17
CA GLU A 251 2.27 -4.12 23.27
C GLU A 251 2.37 -3.40 21.92
N LEU A 252 1.23 -3.02 21.36
CA LEU A 252 1.16 -2.35 20.06
C LEU A 252 1.72 -0.92 20.12
N SER A 253 1.37 -0.12 21.12
CA SER A 253 1.84 1.26 21.25
C SER A 253 3.36 1.35 21.46
N CYS A 254 3.95 0.36 22.13
CA CYS A 254 5.39 0.28 22.35
C CYS A 254 6.16 -0.37 21.20
N ASN A 255 5.49 -0.77 20.11
CA ASN A 255 6.10 -1.32 18.92
C ASN A 255 6.23 -0.24 17.82
N LYS A 256 7.38 -0.20 17.13
CA LYS A 256 7.68 0.76 16.06
C LYS A 256 6.60 0.88 14.97
N PHE A 257 5.97 -0.23 14.59
CA PHE A 257 4.94 -0.27 13.56
C PHE A 257 3.54 -0.26 14.16
N GLY A 258 3.37 -0.96 15.28
CA GLY A 258 2.11 -1.00 16.02
C GLY A 258 1.66 0.37 16.54
N SER A 259 2.60 1.25 16.90
CA SER A 259 2.30 2.61 17.37
C SER A 259 1.52 3.42 16.32
N ASN A 260 1.85 3.25 15.04
CA ASN A 260 1.13 3.90 13.95
C ASN A 260 -0.32 3.40 13.85
N VAL A 261 -0.54 2.10 14.09
CA VAL A 261 -1.90 1.52 14.17
C VAL A 261 -2.65 2.11 15.36
N CYS A 262 -2.02 2.20 16.53
CA CYS A 262 -2.61 2.79 17.73
C CYS A 262 -2.96 4.28 17.55
N GLU A 263 -2.15 5.07 16.84
CA GLU A 263 -2.50 6.46 16.52
C GLU A 263 -3.76 6.56 15.64
N ILE A 264 -3.87 5.70 14.62
CA ILE A 264 -5.08 5.66 13.77
C ILE A 264 -6.28 5.13 14.57
N MET A 265 -6.08 4.13 15.41
CA MET A 265 -7.11 3.58 16.30
C MET A 265 -7.66 4.69 17.20
N VAL A 266 -6.82 5.49 17.86
CA VAL A 266 -7.24 6.63 18.69
C VAL A 266 -8.07 7.62 17.88
N ASN A 267 -7.61 7.99 16.67
CA ASN A 267 -8.34 8.92 15.80
C ASN A 267 -9.72 8.42 15.35
N LYS A 268 -9.89 7.11 15.25
CA LYS A 268 -11.10 6.45 14.71
C LYS A 268 -11.98 5.85 15.79
N SER A 269 -11.55 5.89 17.04
CA SER A 269 -12.29 5.34 18.18
C SER A 269 -13.51 6.19 18.51
N LEU A 270 -14.58 5.51 18.88
CA LEU A 270 -15.77 6.12 19.47
C LEU A 270 -15.47 6.58 20.89
N ALA A 271 -16.27 7.51 21.42
CA ALA A 271 -16.08 8.07 22.76
C ALA A 271 -15.94 7.00 23.86
N TYR A 272 -16.82 5.99 23.85
CA TYR A 272 -16.77 4.91 24.84
C TYR A 272 -15.49 4.05 24.72
N GLN A 273 -14.94 3.91 23.51
CA GLN A 273 -13.70 3.15 23.29
C GLN A 273 -12.49 3.91 23.86
N LEU A 274 -12.46 5.23 23.72
CA LEU A 274 -11.42 6.07 24.34
C LEU A 274 -11.51 6.06 25.86
N GLN A 275 -12.72 6.06 26.42
CA GLN A 275 -12.94 5.92 27.87
C GLN A 275 -12.52 4.54 28.37
N ASN A 276 -12.89 3.47 27.66
CA ASN A 276 -12.45 2.11 27.99
C ASN A 276 -10.92 1.99 27.91
N LEU A 277 -10.31 2.59 26.90
CA LEU A 277 -8.86 2.60 26.75
C LEU A 277 -8.17 3.30 27.94
N TRP A 278 -8.74 4.39 28.47
CA TRP A 278 -8.27 5.01 29.72
C TRP A 278 -8.37 4.04 30.90
N ASN A 279 -9.61 3.61 31.17
CA ASN A 279 -9.99 2.92 32.40
C ASN A 279 -9.33 1.55 32.52
N LEU A 280 -9.24 0.82 31.41
CA LEU A 280 -8.74 -0.55 31.38
C LEU A 280 -7.23 -0.62 31.19
N VAL A 281 -6.62 0.36 30.51
CA VAL A 281 -5.23 0.23 30.05
C VAL A 281 -4.37 1.43 30.46
N ILE A 282 -4.64 2.62 29.92
CA ILE A 282 -3.69 3.74 29.98
C ILE A 282 -3.46 4.19 31.43
N LYS A 283 -4.52 4.34 32.23
CA LYS A 283 -4.43 4.87 33.61
C LYS A 283 -3.38 4.14 34.45
N GLN A 284 -3.35 2.81 34.38
CA GLN A 284 -2.44 1.97 35.17
C GLN A 284 -1.02 1.91 34.58
N ASN A 285 -0.87 2.25 33.29
CA ASN A 285 0.36 2.07 32.52
C ASN A 285 0.95 3.39 32.00
N LEU A 286 0.44 4.53 32.49
CA LEU A 286 0.72 5.85 31.94
C LEU A 286 2.22 6.16 31.90
N LYS A 287 2.94 5.91 33.00
CA LYS A 287 4.40 6.12 33.06
C LYS A 287 5.16 5.36 31.98
N LEU A 288 4.79 4.10 31.73
CA LEU A 288 5.44 3.25 30.72
C LEU A 288 5.20 3.82 29.33
N LEU A 289 3.95 4.15 29.01
CA LEU A 289 3.55 4.66 27.70
C LEU A 289 4.18 6.04 27.41
N LEU A 290 4.18 6.94 28.39
CA LEU A 290 4.81 8.26 28.26
C LEU A 290 6.32 8.19 27.97
N ASN A 291 7.01 7.25 28.63
CA ASN A 291 8.47 7.16 28.55
C ASN A 291 8.96 6.31 27.37
N ASN A 292 8.11 5.54 26.72
CA ASN A 292 8.51 4.70 25.59
C ASN A 292 8.79 5.54 24.31
N GLU A 293 9.77 5.11 23.51
CA GLU A 293 10.24 5.83 22.30
C GLU A 293 9.18 5.94 21.17
N TYR A 294 8.18 5.04 21.15
CA TYR A 294 7.08 5.05 20.18
C TYR A 294 5.75 5.46 20.83
N ALA A 295 5.42 4.89 22.00
CA ALA A 295 4.11 5.12 22.62
C ALA A 295 3.89 6.57 23.05
N ASN A 296 4.96 7.35 23.26
CA ASN A 296 4.83 8.78 23.58
C ASN A 296 4.08 9.57 22.49
N TYR A 297 4.17 9.18 21.22
CA TYR A 297 3.40 9.78 20.12
C TYR A 297 1.92 9.41 20.21
N VAL A 298 1.64 8.14 20.51
CA VAL A 298 0.28 7.64 20.77
C VAL A 298 -0.35 8.39 21.94
N MET A 299 0.42 8.66 23.01
CA MET A 299 -0.08 9.40 24.18
C MET A 299 -0.39 10.86 23.87
N GLN A 300 0.42 11.53 23.05
CA GLN A 300 0.09 12.87 22.54
C GLN A 300 -1.21 12.85 21.73
N LYS A 301 -1.35 11.85 20.85
CA LYS A 301 -2.58 11.69 20.05
C LYS A 301 -3.81 11.45 20.92
N TYR A 302 -3.68 10.57 21.91
CA TYR A 302 -4.72 10.26 22.87
C TYR A 302 -5.16 11.51 23.62
N TYR A 303 -4.20 12.29 24.15
CA TYR A 303 -4.47 13.54 24.84
C TYR A 303 -5.32 14.50 24.00
N SER A 304 -4.99 14.70 22.72
CA SER A 304 -5.76 15.56 21.82
C SER A 304 -7.22 15.12 21.60
N HIS A 305 -7.53 13.83 21.79
CA HIS A 305 -8.88 13.28 21.61
C HIS A 305 -9.69 13.20 22.90
N ILE A 306 -9.06 13.40 24.05
CA ILE A 306 -9.75 13.36 25.36
C ILE A 306 -10.05 14.74 25.93
N LEU A 307 -9.73 15.83 25.21
CA LEU A 307 -10.01 17.20 25.67
C LEU A 307 -11.50 17.44 26.00
N ILE A 308 -12.39 16.65 25.40
CA ILE A 308 -13.84 16.70 25.65
C ILE A 308 -14.30 15.90 26.89
N PHE A 309 -13.42 15.13 27.52
CA PHE A 309 -13.74 14.29 28.67
C PHE A 309 -13.12 14.87 29.94
N ASN A 310 -13.78 15.85 30.56
CA ASN A 310 -13.25 16.60 31.72
C ASN A 310 -12.62 15.70 32.80
N TYR A 311 -13.31 14.63 33.22
CA TYR A 311 -12.81 13.72 34.24
C TYR A 311 -11.50 13.00 33.84
N ILE A 312 -11.45 12.45 32.62
CA ILE A 312 -10.26 11.74 32.12
C ILE A 312 -9.11 12.73 31.90
N LEU A 313 -9.43 13.92 31.38
CA LEU A 313 -8.46 14.98 31.13
C LEU A 313 -7.77 15.42 32.42
N GLU A 314 -8.54 15.69 33.47
CA GLU A 314 -8.02 16.07 34.79
C GLU A 314 -7.13 14.98 35.38
N GLU A 315 -7.59 13.72 35.34
CA GLU A 315 -6.84 12.59 35.90
C GLU A 315 -5.53 12.34 35.14
N TYR A 316 -5.56 12.47 33.81
CA TYR A 316 -4.38 12.40 32.95
C TYR A 316 -3.35 13.46 33.32
N GLN A 317 -3.79 14.72 33.41
CA GLN A 317 -2.93 15.87 33.71
C GLN A 317 -2.33 15.75 35.11
N GLN A 318 -3.13 15.38 36.11
CA GLN A 318 -2.66 15.20 37.48
C GLN A 318 -1.59 14.10 37.56
N SER A 319 -1.84 12.96 36.93
CA SER A 319 -0.91 11.83 36.91
C SER A 319 0.41 12.21 36.20
N LEU A 320 0.32 12.91 35.07
CA LEU A 320 1.48 13.38 34.32
C LEU A 320 2.30 14.42 35.11
N TYR A 321 1.65 15.36 35.80
CA TYR A 321 2.32 16.35 36.65
C TYR A 321 3.05 15.68 37.82
N GLU A 322 2.41 14.72 38.49
CA GLU A 322 3.01 13.96 39.58
C GLU A 322 4.23 13.14 39.12
N LEU A 323 4.16 12.50 37.95
CA LEU A 323 5.30 11.82 37.36
C LEU A 323 6.47 12.78 37.06
N ASN A 324 6.18 13.97 36.55
CA ASN A 324 7.19 14.99 36.29
C ASN A 324 7.83 15.51 37.59
N LYS A 325 7.01 15.84 38.59
CA LYS A 325 7.44 16.32 39.92
C LYS A 325 8.36 15.32 40.61
N LYS A 326 8.04 14.03 40.50
CA LYS A 326 8.86 12.91 41.04
C LYS A 326 10.06 12.55 40.15
N GLN A 327 10.31 13.30 39.08
CA GLN A 327 11.40 13.04 38.11
C GLN A 327 11.36 11.64 37.48
N LEU A 328 10.15 11.08 37.32
CA LEU A 328 9.93 9.75 36.75
C LEU A 328 9.74 9.76 35.22
N LEU A 329 9.85 10.93 34.59
CA LEU A 329 9.79 11.11 33.14
C LEU A 329 11.20 11.15 32.53
N ASN A 330 11.44 10.31 31.53
CA ASN A 330 12.64 10.38 30.69
C ASN A 330 12.49 11.47 29.61
N GLN A 331 13.38 11.49 28.62
CA GLN A 331 13.33 12.47 27.53
C GLN A 331 12.01 12.42 26.75
N ASN A 332 11.49 11.22 26.44
CA ASN A 332 10.21 11.04 25.74
C ASN A 332 9.04 11.52 26.59
N GLY A 333 9.00 11.14 27.87
CA GLY A 333 7.96 11.59 28.79
C GLY A 333 7.94 13.12 28.94
N LYS A 334 9.12 13.75 28.94
CA LYS A 334 9.25 15.22 28.97
C LYS A 334 8.75 15.89 27.69
N ILE A 335 8.85 15.24 26.52
CA ILE A 335 8.23 15.74 25.29
C ILE A 335 6.71 15.78 25.44
N VAL A 336 6.10 14.70 25.93
CA VAL A 336 4.64 14.66 26.18
C VAL A 336 4.22 15.71 27.20
N TYR A 337 4.99 15.88 28.28
CA TYR A 337 4.75 16.92 29.29
C TYR A 337 4.70 18.33 28.69
N ARG A 338 5.68 18.67 27.84
CA ARG A 338 5.72 19.97 27.16
C ARG A 338 4.55 20.15 26.19
N PHE A 339 4.23 19.10 25.43
CA PHE A 339 3.09 19.09 24.51
C PHE A 339 1.77 19.39 25.24
N VAL A 340 1.51 18.68 26.35
CA VAL A 340 0.30 18.89 27.16
C VAL A 340 0.19 20.32 27.69
N ASN A 341 1.30 20.88 28.20
CA ASN A 341 1.33 22.27 28.67
C ASN A 341 1.04 23.28 27.55
N GLN A 342 1.57 23.05 26.34
CA GLN A 342 1.30 23.91 25.19
C GLN A 342 -0.18 23.83 24.77
N CYS A 343 -0.77 22.64 24.73
CA CYS A 343 -2.20 22.48 24.44
C CYS A 343 -3.07 23.24 25.44
N ASN A 344 -2.74 23.18 26.74
CA ASN A 344 -3.52 23.87 27.77
C ASN A 344 -3.45 25.39 27.66
N GLN A 345 -2.30 25.95 27.29
CA GLN A 345 -2.16 27.39 27.06
C GLN A 345 -3.03 27.87 25.89
N VAL A 346 -3.09 27.09 24.80
CA VAL A 346 -3.93 27.43 23.64
C VAL A 346 -5.42 27.37 23.99
N VAL A 347 -5.85 26.35 24.75
CA VAL A 347 -7.25 26.24 25.19
C VAL A 347 -7.66 27.42 26.07
N GLN A 348 -6.78 27.85 26.99
CA GLN A 348 -7.03 29.02 27.83
C GLN A 348 -7.16 30.30 27.00
N LEU A 349 -6.27 30.55 26.03
CA LEU A 349 -6.32 31.74 25.18
C LEU A 349 -7.60 31.83 24.32
N ASN A 350 -8.15 30.69 23.91
CA ASN A 350 -9.38 30.64 23.11
C ASN A 350 -10.68 30.76 23.93
N GLN A 351 -10.61 30.75 25.26
CA GLN A 351 -11.77 31.01 26.14
C GLN A 351 -11.93 32.49 26.50
N TYR A 352 -10.95 33.34 26.15
CA TYR A 352 -10.93 34.77 26.42
C TYR A 352 -11.10 35.66 25.16
N ASN A 353 -11.38 35.05 24.01
CA ASN A 353 -11.83 35.70 22.77
C ASN A 353 -13.20 35.14 22.39
#